data_AF-A0A1U7V309-F1
#
_entry.id   AF-A0A1U7V309-F1
#
_cell.length_a   1.000
_cell.length_b   1.000
_cell.length_c   1.000
_cell.angle_alpha   90.00
_cell.angle_beta   90.00
_cell.angle_gamma   90.00
#
_symmetry.space_group_name_H-M   'P 1'
#
loop_
_entity.id
_entity.type
_entity.pdbx_description
1 polymer ?
#
loop_
_entity_poly.entity_id
_entity_poly.type
_entity_poly.pdbx_seq_one_letter_code
_entity_poly.pdbx_strand_id
1 'polypeptide(L)'
;MGNSQSSSTNPRFALAKRAFTEKKLEDLKSIFDSLAAQSQSNGNYISPSVFKGYIGVEGSLGDRMFYLVTQKRKDQKLTFEDLVIAKGTYEKGTNDDIEEFIYQLLDVFDDGIVGR
;
A
#
# COMPACT_ATOMS: atom_id res chain seq x y z
N MET A 1 -0.62 -23.65 -30.85
CA MET A 1 -1.46 -23.35 -29.68
C MET A 1 -0.55 -22.72 -28.63
N GLY A 2 -0.55 -21.39 -28.52
CA GLY A 2 0.31 -20.66 -27.58
C GLY A 2 -0.51 -20.20 -26.39
N ASN A 3 -0.20 -20.73 -25.20
CA ASN A 3 -0.75 -20.21 -23.95
C ASN A 3 0.03 -18.95 -23.56
N SER A 4 -0.44 -17.79 -24.05
CA SER A 4 -0.10 -16.51 -23.44
C SER A 4 -0.95 -16.32 -22.18
N GLN A 5 -0.65 -17.06 -21.12
CA GLN A 5 -1.03 -16.60 -19.79
C GLN A 5 -0.06 -15.47 -19.43
N SER A 6 -0.36 -14.26 -19.91
CA SER A 6 0.17 -13.07 -19.27
C SER A 6 -0.41 -13.08 -17.85
N SER A 7 0.35 -13.55 -16.87
CA SER A 7 0.10 -13.14 -15.49
C SER A 7 0.16 -11.62 -15.54
N SER A 8 -0.99 -10.95 -15.38
CA SER A 8 -1.06 -9.49 -15.36
C SER A 8 -0.47 -9.01 -14.04
N THR A 9 0.83 -9.24 -13.88
CA THR A 9 1.61 -8.79 -12.73
C THR A 9 1.56 -7.28 -12.78
N ASN A 10 0.99 -6.67 -11.75
CA ASN A 10 0.88 -5.22 -11.67
C ASN A 10 2.28 -4.61 -11.90
N PRO A 11 2.49 -3.78 -12.94
CA PRO A 11 3.81 -3.27 -13.27
C PRO A 11 4.41 -2.44 -12.13
N ARG A 12 3.57 -1.76 -11.33
CA ARG A 12 4.00 -1.03 -10.12
C ARG A 12 4.54 -1.98 -9.06
N PHE A 13 3.89 -3.11 -8.86
CA PHE A 13 4.36 -4.14 -7.91
C PHE A 13 5.68 -4.74 -8.37
N ALA A 14 5.80 -5.07 -9.66
CA ALA A 14 7.05 -5.61 -10.23
C ALA A 14 8.22 -4.64 -10.06
N LEU A 15 7.99 -3.34 -10.28
CA LEU A 15 9.00 -2.28 -10.06
C LEU A 15 9.35 -2.13 -8.58
N ALA A 16 8.34 -1.98 -7.71
CA ALA A 16 8.56 -1.81 -6.27
C ALA A 16 9.32 -3.00 -5.67
N LYS A 17 8.92 -4.24 -6.03
CA LYS A 17 9.58 -5.46 -5.57
C LYS A 17 11.07 -5.48 -5.89
N ARG A 18 11.48 -5.00 -7.07
CA ARG A 18 12.90 -4.96 -7.50
C ARG A 18 13.75 -3.98 -6.70
N ALA A 19 13.15 -3.01 -6.02
CA ALA A 19 13.87 -2.06 -5.17
C ALA A 19 14.26 -2.62 -3.80
N PHE A 20 13.79 -3.83 -3.46
CA PHE A 20 14.06 -4.50 -2.19
C PHE A 20 14.92 -5.76 -2.36
N THR A 21 15.71 -6.06 -1.33
CA THR A 21 16.36 -7.37 -1.21
C THR A 21 15.33 -8.44 -0.88
N GLU A 22 15.63 -9.71 -1.18
CA GLU A 22 14.77 -10.84 -0.83
C GLU A 22 14.46 -10.88 0.66
N LYS A 23 15.48 -10.71 1.51
CA LYS A 23 15.31 -10.68 2.96
C LYS A 23 14.32 -9.59 3.42
N LYS A 24 14.41 -8.39 2.85
CA LYS A 24 13.48 -7.30 3.19
C LYS A 24 12.05 -7.62 2.73
N LEU A 25 11.87 -8.30 1.59
CA LEU A 25 10.56 -8.75 1.13
C LEU A 25 9.97 -9.83 2.05
N GLU A 26 10.78 -10.76 2.55
CA GLU A 26 10.37 -11.76 3.56
C GLU A 26 9.95 -11.11 4.87
N ASP A 27 10.70 -10.09 5.33
CA ASP A 27 10.36 -9.34 6.54
C ASP A 27 9.04 -8.56 6.35
N LEU A 28 8.84 -7.91 5.20
CA LEU A 28 7.57 -7.26 4.86
C LEU A 28 6.42 -8.27 4.81
N LYS A 29 6.66 -9.47 4.26
CA LYS A 29 5.66 -10.53 4.20
C LYS A 29 5.28 -11.03 5.60
N SER A 30 6.26 -11.17 6.48
CA SER A 30 6.02 -11.56 7.88
C SER A 30 5.17 -10.53 8.63
N ILE A 31 5.43 -9.22 8.42
CA ILE A 31 4.60 -8.15 8.95
C ILE A 31 3.18 -8.24 8.38
N PHE A 32 3.07 -8.41 7.06
CA PHE A 32 1.77 -8.52 6.39
C PHE A 32 0.94 -9.67 6.96
N ASP A 33 1.52 -10.87 7.07
CA ASP A 33 0.82 -12.06 7.54
C ASP A 33 0.33 -11.90 8.99
N SER A 34 1.14 -11.28 9.85
CA SER A 34 0.76 -10.94 11.23
C SER A 34 -0.44 -10.00 11.30
N LEU A 35 -0.44 -8.93 10.50
CA LEU A 35 -1.55 -7.96 10.47
C LEU A 35 -2.80 -8.52 9.78
N ALA A 36 -2.62 -9.35 8.75
CA ALA A 36 -3.74 -10.00 8.06
C ALA A 36 -4.43 -11.03 8.96
N ALA A 37 -3.68 -11.74 9.81
CA ALA A 37 -4.24 -12.63 10.82
C ALA A 37 -5.13 -11.88 11.84
N GLN A 38 -4.70 -10.68 12.26
CA GLN A 38 -5.48 -9.81 13.15
C GLN A 38 -6.75 -9.25 12.47
N SER A 39 -6.76 -9.17 11.14
CA SER A 39 -7.85 -8.61 10.35
C SER A 39 -9.02 -9.57 10.12
N GLN A 40 -8.98 -10.78 10.68
CA GLN A 40 -9.98 -11.85 10.45
C GLN A 40 -10.20 -12.15 8.96
N SER A 41 -9.18 -11.91 8.13
CA SER A 41 -9.27 -12.03 6.65
C SER A 41 -8.83 -13.39 6.14
N ASN A 42 -8.58 -14.36 7.03
CA ASN A 42 -7.88 -15.61 6.75
C ASN A 42 -6.50 -15.38 6.10
N GLY A 43 -5.80 -14.30 6.49
CA GLY A 43 -4.46 -13.97 6.00
C GLY A 43 -4.42 -13.33 4.61
N ASN A 44 -5.58 -12.98 4.03
CA ASN A 44 -5.63 -12.48 2.64
C ASN A 44 -5.38 -10.97 2.52
N TYR A 45 -5.76 -10.19 3.52
CA TYR A 45 -5.63 -8.72 3.49
C TYR A 45 -5.60 -8.12 4.89
N ILE A 46 -5.08 -6.91 4.99
CA ILE A 46 -5.13 -6.08 6.19
C ILE A 46 -6.37 -5.18 6.10
N SER A 47 -7.17 -5.19 7.16
CA SER A 47 -8.35 -4.34 7.32
C SER A 47 -7.97 -2.91 7.71
N PRO A 48 -8.83 -1.91 7.45
CA PRO A 48 -8.55 -0.52 7.81
C PRO A 48 -8.29 -0.32 9.30
N SER A 49 -9.05 -1.00 10.18
CA SER A 49 -8.88 -0.87 11.63
C SER A 49 -7.52 -1.39 12.09
N VAL A 50 -7.09 -2.56 11.60
CA VAL A 50 -5.78 -3.13 11.95
C VAL A 50 -4.65 -2.29 11.37
N PHE A 51 -4.79 -1.79 10.15
CA PHE A 51 -3.80 -0.88 9.56
C PHE A 51 -3.64 0.41 10.39
N LYS A 52 -4.75 1.08 10.74
CA LYS A 52 -4.74 2.31 11.54
C LYS A 52 -4.11 2.09 12.91
N GLY A 53 -4.47 0.99 13.57
CA GLY A 53 -3.84 0.59 14.83
C GLY A 53 -2.34 0.33 14.69
N TYR A 54 -1.90 -0.30 13.60
CA TYR A 54 -0.48 -0.55 13.33
C TYR A 54 0.33 0.74 13.12
N ILE A 55 -0.22 1.71 12.38
CA ILE A 55 0.46 2.99 12.14
C ILE A 55 0.28 4.00 13.29
N GLY A 56 -0.61 3.72 14.25
CA GLY A 56 -0.92 4.62 15.37
C GLY A 56 -1.64 5.90 14.95
N VAL A 57 -2.32 5.90 13.80
CA VAL A 57 -3.04 7.06 13.26
C VAL A 57 -4.50 6.71 13.08
N GLU A 58 -5.33 7.30 13.93
CA GLU A 58 -6.78 7.13 13.92
C GLU A 58 -7.50 8.22 13.12
N GLY A 59 -8.81 8.06 12.95
CA GLY A 59 -9.68 9.05 12.31
C GLY A 59 -9.42 9.25 10.82
N SER A 60 -9.78 10.44 10.31
CA SER A 60 -9.80 10.76 8.88
C SER A 60 -8.41 10.71 8.24
N LEU A 61 -7.35 11.06 8.97
CA LEU A 61 -5.98 10.95 8.46
C LEU A 61 -5.59 9.48 8.26
N GLY A 62 -5.95 8.60 9.20
CA GLY A 62 -5.72 7.15 9.07
C GLY A 62 -6.51 6.55 7.90
N ASP A 63 -7.76 6.99 7.71
CA ASP A 63 -8.59 6.57 6.59
C ASP A 63 -8.02 7.03 5.24
N ARG A 64 -7.52 8.27 5.16
CA ARG A 64 -6.85 8.79 3.96
C ARG A 64 -5.55 8.03 3.68
N MET A 65 -4.74 7.78 4.69
CA MET A 65 -3.53 6.95 4.56
C MET A 65 -3.88 5.57 4.01
N PHE A 66 -4.91 4.91 4.56
CA PHE A 66 -5.38 3.62 4.07
C PHE A 66 -5.82 3.70 2.60
N TYR A 67 -6.60 4.72 2.23
CA TYR A 67 -7.04 4.95 0.86
C TYR A 67 -5.87 5.08 -0.12
N LEU A 68 -4.82 5.81 0.24
CA LEU A 68 -3.65 5.99 -0.62
C LEU A 68 -2.80 4.71 -0.73
N VAL A 69 -2.49 4.05 0.39
CA VAL A 69 -1.68 2.83 0.36
C VAL A 69 -2.38 1.70 -0.39
N THR A 70 -3.72 1.66 -0.38
CA THR A 70 -4.53 0.72 -1.19
C THR A 70 -4.74 1.17 -2.63
N GLN A 71 -3.95 2.14 -3.11
CA GLN A 71 -4.03 2.68 -4.47
C GLN A 71 -5.42 3.21 -4.84
N LYS A 72 -6.05 3.91 -3.90
CA LYS A 72 -7.37 4.52 -4.03
C LYS A 72 -8.51 3.51 -4.28
N ARG A 73 -8.28 2.22 -4.00
CA ARG A 73 -9.34 1.21 -4.06
C ARG A 73 -10.29 1.36 -2.87
N LYS A 74 -11.57 1.06 -3.11
CA LYS A 74 -12.64 1.17 -2.10
C LYS A 74 -13.15 -0.20 -1.61
N ASP A 75 -12.29 -1.23 -1.72
CA ASP A 75 -12.60 -2.61 -1.33
C ASP A 75 -12.34 -2.90 0.16
N GLN A 76 -11.77 -1.93 0.89
CA GLN A 76 -11.36 -2.05 2.30
C GLN A 76 -10.29 -3.15 2.51
N LYS A 77 -9.45 -3.40 1.50
CA LYS A 77 -8.44 -4.47 1.53
C LYS A 77 -7.07 -3.94 1.14
N LEU A 78 -6.16 -3.95 2.11
CA LEU A 78 -4.73 -3.75 1.86
C LEU A 78 -4.09 -5.12 1.64
N THR A 79 -3.63 -5.38 0.41
CA THR A 79 -2.97 -6.63 0.01
C THR A 79 -1.46 -6.53 0.16
N PHE A 80 -0.76 -7.65 0.07
CA PHE A 80 0.71 -7.63 0.12
C PHE A 80 1.33 -6.79 -1.01
N GLU A 81 0.71 -6.78 -2.19
CA GLU A 81 1.16 -5.94 -3.30
C GLU A 81 1.07 -4.45 -2.97
N ASP A 82 -0.03 -4.02 -2.33
CA ASP A 82 -0.22 -2.64 -1.89
C ASP A 82 0.83 -2.23 -0.85
N LEU A 83 1.10 -3.11 0.11
CA LEU A 83 2.11 -2.87 1.13
C LEU A 83 3.48 -2.66 0.49
N VAL A 84 3.87 -3.53 -0.45
CA VAL A 84 5.16 -3.45 -1.14
C VAL A 84 5.23 -2.20 -2.03
N ILE A 85 4.15 -1.84 -2.73
CA ILE A 85 4.11 -0.63 -3.56
C ILE A 85 4.26 0.61 -2.67
N ALA A 86 3.44 0.73 -1.62
CA ALA A 86 3.51 1.87 -0.70
C ALA A 86 4.90 2.00 -0.08
N LYS A 87 5.45 0.89 0.45
CA LYS A 87 6.81 0.86 1.00
C LYS A 87 7.87 1.20 -0.06
N GLY A 88 7.67 0.76 -1.30
CA GLY A 88 8.52 1.11 -2.44
C GLY A 88 8.54 2.61 -2.67
N THR A 89 7.40 3.28 -2.65
CA THR A 89 7.30 4.75 -2.76
C THR A 89 8.04 5.46 -1.64
N TYR A 90 7.78 5.12 -0.37
CA TYR A 90 8.37 5.88 0.76
C TYR A 90 9.82 5.54 1.08
N GLU A 91 10.20 4.26 1.04
CA GLU A 91 11.53 3.81 1.48
C GLU A 91 12.56 3.80 0.33
N LYS A 92 12.08 3.78 -0.92
CA LYS A 92 12.91 3.58 -2.12
C LYS A 92 12.59 4.53 -3.28
N GLY A 93 11.52 5.32 -3.19
CA GLY A 93 11.12 6.27 -4.22
C GLY A 93 12.08 7.44 -4.32
N THR A 94 11.95 8.17 -5.42
CA THR A 94 12.61 9.47 -5.60
C THR A 94 11.97 10.53 -4.70
N ASN A 95 12.60 11.70 -4.59
CA ASN A 95 11.98 12.83 -3.89
C ASN A 95 10.62 13.18 -4.51
N ASP A 96 10.52 13.17 -5.83
CA ASP A 96 9.27 13.43 -6.55
C ASP A 96 8.17 12.41 -6.18
N ASP A 97 8.52 11.12 -6.05
CA ASP A 97 7.57 10.09 -5.64
C ASP A 97 7.04 10.32 -4.20
N ILE A 98 7.93 10.76 -3.30
CA ILE A 98 7.58 11.04 -1.90
C ILE A 98 6.75 12.33 -1.80
N GLU A 99 7.15 13.39 -2.52
CA GLU A 99 6.43 14.66 -2.59
C GLU A 99 5.03 14.49 -3.16
N GLU A 100 4.89 13.70 -4.24
CA GLU A 100 3.59 13.37 -4.82
C GLU A 100 2.71 12.59 -3.82
N PHE A 101 3.29 11.64 -3.08
CA PHE A 101 2.55 10.95 -2.03
C PHE A 101 2.04 11.93 -0.96
N ILE A 102 2.91 12.81 -0.45
CA ILE A 102 2.56 13.80 0.57
C ILE A 102 1.48 14.74 0.04
N TYR A 103 1.62 15.20 -1.20
CA TYR A 103 0.62 16.03 -1.86
C TYR A 103 -0.75 15.33 -1.91
N GLN A 104 -0.80 14.07 -2.34
CA GLN A 104 -2.04 13.29 -2.35
C GLN A 104 -2.60 13.03 -0.95
N LEU A 105 -1.76 12.98 0.08
CA LEU A 105 -2.21 12.87 1.47
C LEU A 105 -2.91 14.15 1.95
N LEU A 106 -2.41 15.31 1.52
CA LEU A 106 -2.93 16.63 1.89
C LEU A 106 -4.13 17.07 1.04
N ASP A 107 -4.21 16.63 -0.22
CA ASP A 107 -5.38 16.82 -1.09
C ASP A 107 -6.52 15.91 -0.64
N VAL A 108 -7.19 16.27 0.45
CA VAL A 108 -8.27 15.47 1.06
C VAL A 108 -9.47 15.26 0.13
N PHE A 109 -9.68 16.15 -0.84
CA PHE A 109 -10.80 16.10 -1.79
C PHE A 109 -10.47 15.32 -3.07
N ASP A 110 -9.20 15.01 -3.32
CA ASP A 110 -8.72 14.34 -4.53
C ASP A 110 -9.06 15.14 -5.81
N ASP A 111 -9.03 16.48 -5.70
CA ASP A 111 -9.36 17.43 -6.77
C ASP A 111 -8.13 18.12 -7.36
N GLY A 112 -6.93 17.76 -6.90
CA GLY A 112 -5.68 18.39 -7.31
C GLY A 112 -5.45 19.76 -6.66
N ILE A 113 -6.14 20.09 -5.56
CA ILE A 113 -6.01 21.36 -4.86
C ILE A 113 -5.85 21.11 -3.36
N VAL A 114 -4.71 21.52 -2.81
CA VAL A 114 -4.53 21.58 -1.36
C VAL A 114 -5.21 22.85 -0.85
N GLY A 115 -6.47 22.69 -0.43
CA GLY A 115 -7.28 23.75 0.17
C GLY A 115 -6.86 24.12 1.59
N ARG A 116 -7.54 25.13 2.16
CA ARG A 116 -7.46 25.50 3.58
C ARG A 116 -8.44 24.71 4.42
#